data_AF-A0AAE3JFV8-F1
#
_entry.id   AF-A0AAE3JFV8-F1
#
_cell.length_a   1.000
_cell.length_b   1.000
_cell.length_c   1.000
_cell.angle_alpha   90.00
_cell.angle_beta   90.00
_cell.angle_gamma   90.00
#
_symmetry.space_group_name_H-M   'P 1'
#
loop_
_entity.id
_entity.type
_entity.pdbx_description
1 polymer ?
#
loop_
_entity_poly.entity_id
_entity_poly.type
_entity_poly.pdbx_seq_one_letter_code
_entity_poly.pdbx_strand_id
1 'polypeptide(L)'
;MKNLAIIAYSRKAVNEYRNLFEKILENRVLISTYCMEDGSIYQPIQADLAVISSDDMLPLAKKQLASGITLVTAALTISRKGFEAIQALPPRTRALMVNVNRNLSLQCVEQIYHLGATHLELIPYTPYTELHQRVDVAISPGEAWAVPASVSQIVEIGRRCIDISTIVFVLITLGFPELFLTPAVQEYCATIMPANYGTSFPYAKDRDFRGEYGIGAEEKSGVIAFANDGIIKTYNELAVKLVGLSGERMEGRHMLDIFDSAAVRESIQNMKPGQKRKITVRKKDLYVRLNMEHEASDGVLNYITLEPVPELPSRGKRTLGRGYTAKYYFSSHKRDCAYFCPRRDQPCLH
;
A
#
# COMPACT_ATOMS: atom_id res chain seq x y z
N MET A 1 22.24 19.66 1.76
CA MET A 1 21.64 18.55 0.98
C MET A 1 20.99 17.61 1.98
N LYS A 2 19.75 17.16 1.74
CA LYS A 2 19.09 16.24 2.68
C LYS A 2 19.83 14.90 2.72
N ASN A 3 19.78 14.18 3.84
CA ASN A 3 20.39 12.88 4.03
C ASN A 3 19.36 11.83 4.47
N LEU A 4 19.32 10.72 3.75
CA LEU A 4 18.52 9.55 4.04
C LEU A 4 19.44 8.43 4.55
N ALA A 5 19.26 8.01 5.80
CA ALA A 5 19.92 6.83 6.34
C ALA A 5 19.05 5.59 6.07
N ILE A 6 19.63 4.56 5.46
CA ILE A 6 19.00 3.25 5.25
C ILE A 6 19.70 2.23 6.14
N ILE A 7 18.92 1.51 6.94
CA ILE A 7 19.42 0.62 7.97
C ILE A 7 18.78 -0.77 7.77
N ALA A 8 19.60 -1.80 7.59
CA ALA A 8 19.11 -3.17 7.37
C ALA A 8 20.02 -4.22 8.02
N TYR A 9 19.57 -5.48 8.06
CA TYR A 9 20.38 -6.56 8.63
C TYR A 9 21.63 -6.88 7.81
N SER A 10 21.49 -6.98 6.48
CA SER A 10 22.56 -7.46 5.59
C SER A 10 23.03 -6.39 4.63
N ARG A 11 24.29 -6.50 4.17
CA ARG A 11 24.85 -5.64 3.12
C ARG A 11 24.06 -5.74 1.82
N LYS A 12 23.55 -6.93 1.47
CA LYS A 12 22.73 -7.12 0.27
C LYS A 12 21.43 -6.30 0.33
N ALA A 13 20.69 -6.41 1.43
CA ALA A 13 19.44 -5.65 1.63
C ALA A 13 19.68 -4.13 1.61
N VAL A 14 20.69 -3.64 2.33
CA VAL A 14 20.94 -2.18 2.38
C VAL A 14 21.32 -1.64 1.01
N ASN A 15 22.08 -2.40 0.20
CA ASN A 15 22.44 -2.02 -1.15
C ASN A 15 21.24 -2.03 -2.11
N GLU A 16 20.34 -3.02 -2.00
CA GLU A 16 19.11 -3.04 -2.80
C GLU A 16 18.23 -1.83 -2.50
N TYR A 17 18.04 -1.49 -1.23
CA TYR A 17 17.26 -0.33 -0.81
C TYR A 17 17.93 0.98 -1.19
N ARG A 18 19.26 1.06 -1.07
CA ARG A 18 20.04 2.21 -1.55
C ARG A 18 19.83 2.43 -3.04
N ASN A 19 20.02 1.40 -3.86
CA ASN A 19 19.87 1.50 -5.32
C ASN A 19 18.45 1.96 -5.72
N LEU A 20 17.43 1.48 -5.00
CA LEU A 20 16.05 1.92 -5.18
C LEU A 20 15.92 3.43 -4.93
N PHE A 21 16.36 3.90 -3.76
CA PHE A 21 16.21 5.30 -3.39
C PHE A 21 17.14 6.21 -4.21
N GLU A 22 18.31 5.75 -4.64
CA GLU A 22 19.18 6.48 -5.59
C GLU A 22 18.47 6.64 -6.94
N LYS A 23 17.77 5.61 -7.44
CA LYS A 23 16.98 5.72 -8.68
C LYS A 23 15.81 6.69 -8.56
N ILE A 24 15.16 6.74 -7.38
CA ILE A 24 13.97 7.59 -7.15
C ILE A 24 14.36 9.04 -6.83
N LEU A 25 15.36 9.25 -5.98
CA LEU A 25 15.76 10.56 -5.46
C LEU A 25 16.86 11.22 -6.29
N GLU A 26 17.49 10.46 -7.20
CA GLU A 26 18.59 10.89 -8.05
C GLU A 26 19.69 11.58 -7.21
N ASN A 27 20.08 12.81 -7.57
CA ASN A 27 21.13 13.57 -6.88
C ASN A 27 20.57 14.56 -5.83
N ARG A 28 19.30 14.45 -5.44
CA ARG A 28 18.64 15.41 -4.52
C ARG A 28 18.93 15.14 -3.04
N VAL A 29 19.33 13.91 -2.73
CA VAL A 29 19.48 13.40 -1.36
C VAL A 29 20.78 12.61 -1.26
N LEU A 30 21.56 12.85 -0.21
CA LEU A 30 22.66 11.96 0.17
C LEU A 30 22.06 10.69 0.76
N ILE A 31 22.50 9.51 0.31
CA ILE A 31 22.03 8.24 0.87
C ILE A 31 23.19 7.59 1.63
N SER A 32 23.00 7.44 2.94
CA SER A 32 23.93 6.78 3.84
C SER A 32 23.38 5.39 4.21
N THR A 33 24.23 4.37 4.26
CA THR A 33 23.82 2.99 4.54
C THR A 33 24.48 2.46 5.79
N TYR A 34 23.71 1.78 6.63
CA TYR A 34 24.18 1.11 7.83
C TYR A 34 23.61 -0.30 7.88
N CYS A 35 24.40 -1.27 8.33
CA CYS A 35 23.91 -2.63 8.49
C CYS A 35 24.47 -3.35 9.72
N MET A 36 23.72 -4.37 10.16
CA MET A 36 24.11 -5.22 11.28
C MET A 36 25.31 -6.11 10.93
N GLU A 37 25.32 -6.66 9.72
CA GLU A 37 26.33 -7.62 9.25
C GLU A 37 27.76 -7.08 9.25
N ASP A 38 27.96 -5.81 8.88
CA ASP A 38 29.27 -5.16 8.88
C ASP A 38 29.54 -4.27 10.09
N GLY A 39 28.59 -4.22 11.03
CA GLY A 39 28.69 -3.43 12.26
C GLY A 39 28.60 -1.91 12.09
N SER A 40 28.34 -1.40 10.88
CA SER A 40 28.22 0.05 10.66
C SER A 40 27.07 0.67 11.44
N ILE A 41 26.01 -0.08 11.75
CA ILE A 41 24.90 0.39 12.61
C ILE A 41 25.35 0.84 14.00
N TYR A 42 26.52 0.42 14.50
CA TYR A 42 27.05 0.85 15.81
C TYR A 42 27.77 2.21 15.78
N GLN A 43 27.85 2.85 14.61
CA GLN A 43 28.42 4.18 14.44
C GLN A 43 27.34 5.26 14.59
N PRO A 44 27.70 6.50 14.95
CA PRO A 44 26.75 7.62 14.99
C PRO A 44 26.07 7.83 13.63
N ILE A 45 24.74 7.93 13.65
CA ILE A 45 23.90 8.10 12.46
C ILE A 45 23.39 9.54 12.42
N GLN A 46 23.85 10.30 11.42
CA GLN A 46 23.38 11.65 11.15
C GLN A 46 22.58 11.66 9.84
N ALA A 47 21.28 11.95 9.92
CA ALA A 47 20.39 12.02 8.76
C ALA A 47 19.19 12.94 9.03
N ASP A 48 18.47 13.34 7.98
CA ASP A 48 17.18 14.02 8.12
C ASP A 48 16.04 13.01 8.29
N LEU A 49 16.20 11.82 7.70
CA LEU A 49 15.31 10.68 7.81
C LEU A 49 16.12 9.39 7.89
N ALA A 50 15.76 8.51 8.82
CA ALA A 50 16.28 7.16 8.92
C ALA A 50 15.17 6.15 8.64
N VAL A 51 15.46 5.18 7.77
CA VAL A 51 14.57 4.07 7.41
C VAL A 51 15.22 2.77 7.87
N ILE A 52 14.57 2.03 8.77
CA ILE A 52 15.00 0.69 9.20
C ILE A 52 14.16 -0.38 8.51
N SER A 53 14.75 -1.52 8.17
CA SER A 53 14.03 -2.61 7.49
C SER A 53 13.21 -3.51 8.42
N SER A 54 13.25 -3.32 9.74
CA SER A 54 12.58 -4.17 10.73
C SER A 54 12.51 -3.47 12.10
N ASP A 55 11.38 -3.62 12.81
CA ASP A 55 11.11 -2.97 14.09
C ASP A 55 12.06 -3.39 15.22
N ASP A 56 12.55 -4.62 15.17
CA ASP A 56 13.51 -5.13 16.16
C ASP A 56 14.84 -4.37 16.15
N MET A 57 15.15 -3.63 15.07
CA MET A 57 16.30 -2.72 15.00
C MET A 57 16.04 -1.36 15.64
N LEU A 58 14.79 -0.99 15.95
CA LEU A 58 14.43 0.31 16.54
C LEU A 58 15.28 0.66 17.78
N PRO A 59 15.44 -0.23 18.78
CA PRO A 59 16.15 0.14 20.01
C PRO A 59 17.63 0.43 19.76
N LEU A 60 18.25 -0.27 18.80
CA LEU A 60 19.64 -0.06 18.45
C LEU A 60 19.82 1.20 17.59
N ALA A 61 18.97 1.38 16.57
CA ALA A 61 19.00 2.56 15.71
C ALA A 61 18.78 3.86 16.51
N LYS A 62 17.79 3.88 17.41
CA LYS A 62 17.50 5.06 18.28
C LYS A 62 18.70 5.47 19.15
N LYS A 63 19.55 4.53 19.58
CA LYS A 63 20.75 4.84 20.38
C LYS A 63 21.83 5.57 19.59
N GLN A 64 21.85 5.37 18.28
CA GLN A 64 22.92 5.86 17.40
C GLN A 64 22.51 7.10 16.62
N LEU A 65 21.20 7.36 16.52
CA LEU A 65 20.64 8.56 15.90
C LEU A 65 20.83 9.79 16.77
N ALA A 66 21.21 10.90 16.13
CA ALA A 66 21.17 12.21 16.77
C ALA A 66 19.73 12.60 17.19
N SER A 67 19.61 13.47 18.19
CA SER A 67 18.29 13.94 18.65
C SER A 67 17.52 14.67 17.55
N GLY A 68 16.22 14.41 17.45
CA GLY A 68 15.32 15.08 16.51
C GLY A 68 15.27 14.48 15.10
N ILE A 69 15.96 13.37 14.84
CA ILE A 69 15.89 12.68 13.54
C ILE A 69 14.59 11.87 13.46
N THR A 70 13.89 11.99 12.31
CA THR A 70 12.74 11.13 12.01
C THR A 70 13.23 9.72 11.72
N LEU A 71 12.72 8.73 12.45
CA LEU A 71 12.98 7.31 12.24
C LEU A 71 11.68 6.60 11.85
N VAL A 72 11.71 5.81 10.79
CA VAL A 72 10.57 5.03 10.33
C VAL A 72 10.98 3.59 10.03
N THR A 73 10.11 2.64 10.35
CA THR A 73 10.25 1.26 9.87
C THR A 73 9.66 1.16 8.46
N ALA A 74 10.44 0.60 7.54
CA ALA A 74 9.97 0.33 6.19
C ALA A 74 8.87 -0.74 6.24
N ALA A 75 7.71 -0.42 5.67
CA ALA A 75 6.80 -1.43 5.20
C ALA A 75 7.50 -2.19 4.05
N LEU A 76 7.54 -3.51 4.19
CA LEU A 76 8.17 -4.40 3.22
C LEU A 76 7.12 -5.26 2.52
N THR A 77 7.41 -5.64 1.28
CA THR A 77 6.58 -6.55 0.49
C THR A 77 7.40 -7.52 -0.34
N ILE A 78 6.76 -8.33 -1.17
CA ILE A 78 7.42 -9.26 -2.10
C ILE A 78 7.34 -8.73 -3.53
N SER A 79 8.29 -9.16 -4.34
CA SER A 79 8.27 -8.86 -5.78
C SER A 79 7.08 -9.56 -6.45
N ARG A 80 6.57 -8.98 -7.53
CA ARG A 80 5.56 -9.59 -8.40
C ARG A 80 6.03 -10.95 -8.92
N LYS A 81 7.27 -11.01 -9.39
CA LYS A 81 7.91 -12.25 -9.85
C LYS A 81 7.94 -13.32 -8.75
N GLY A 82 8.31 -12.93 -7.53
CA GLY A 82 8.31 -13.81 -6.37
C GLY A 82 6.91 -14.32 -6.04
N PHE A 83 5.91 -13.45 -6.07
CA PHE A 83 4.52 -13.84 -5.84
C PHE A 83 3.95 -14.74 -6.94
N GLU A 84 4.28 -14.50 -8.21
CA GLU A 84 3.92 -15.38 -9.33
C GLU A 84 4.51 -16.78 -9.15
N ALA A 85 5.76 -16.89 -8.66
CA ALA A 85 6.37 -18.17 -8.33
C ALA A 85 5.64 -18.90 -7.19
N ILE A 86 5.15 -18.16 -6.20
CA ILE A 86 4.32 -18.71 -5.12
C ILE A 86 2.97 -19.20 -5.67
N GLN A 87 2.29 -18.39 -6.48
CA GLN A 87 0.99 -18.73 -7.07
C GLN A 87 1.03 -19.90 -8.05
N ALA A 88 2.20 -20.19 -8.63
CA ALA A 88 2.40 -21.33 -9.50
C ALA A 88 2.46 -22.68 -8.74
N LEU A 89 2.58 -22.66 -7.41
CA LEU A 89 2.58 -23.89 -6.61
C LEU A 89 1.20 -24.56 -6.63
N PRO A 90 1.13 -25.90 -6.66
CA PRO A 90 -0.14 -26.61 -6.64
C PRO A 90 -0.99 -26.28 -5.39
N PRO A 91 -2.33 -26.23 -5.50
CA PRO A 91 -3.21 -26.13 -4.35
C PRO A 91 -2.93 -27.21 -3.30
N ARG A 92 -3.02 -26.84 -2.02
CA ARG A 92 -2.72 -27.64 -0.83
C ARG A 92 -1.25 -28.06 -0.71
N THR A 93 -0.34 -27.42 -1.45
CA THR A 93 1.10 -27.60 -1.22
C THR A 93 1.45 -27.16 0.20
N ARG A 94 2.12 -28.05 0.93
CA ARG A 94 2.75 -27.76 2.22
C ARG A 94 4.16 -27.28 1.96
N ALA A 95 4.47 -26.04 2.36
CA ALA A 95 5.77 -25.44 2.09
C ALA A 95 6.33 -24.78 3.35
N LEU A 96 7.63 -24.96 3.57
CA LEU A 96 8.34 -24.20 4.60
C LEU A 96 8.49 -22.75 4.13
N MET A 97 8.12 -21.78 4.97
CA MET A 97 8.46 -20.38 4.78
C MET A 97 9.76 -20.09 5.53
N VAL A 98 10.88 -20.15 4.83
CA VAL A 98 12.23 -20.08 5.42
C VAL A 98 12.62 -18.62 5.65
N ASN A 99 13.10 -18.31 6.85
CA ASN A 99 13.66 -17.00 7.17
C ASN A 99 14.71 -17.08 8.30
N VAL A 100 15.47 -16.00 8.53
CA VAL A 100 16.55 -15.97 9.53
C VAL A 100 16.05 -16.10 10.97
N ASN A 101 14.79 -15.72 11.24
CA ASN A 101 14.16 -15.92 12.54
C ASN A 101 12.66 -16.20 12.41
N ARG A 102 12.06 -16.72 13.49
CA ARG A 102 10.65 -17.11 13.52
C ARG A 102 9.70 -15.95 13.25
N ASN A 103 9.96 -14.76 13.80
CA ASN A 103 9.09 -13.60 13.61
C ASN A 103 9.01 -13.19 12.13
N LEU A 104 10.15 -13.08 11.45
CA LEU A 104 10.22 -12.76 10.03
C LEU A 104 9.59 -13.84 9.16
N SER A 105 9.73 -15.12 9.53
CA SER A 105 9.03 -16.21 8.82
C SER A 105 7.51 -16.09 8.95
N LEU A 106 6.99 -15.75 10.14
CA LEU A 106 5.56 -15.54 10.37
C LEU A 106 5.02 -14.34 9.58
N GLN A 107 5.75 -13.21 9.59
CA GLN A 107 5.38 -12.03 8.80
C GLN A 107 5.31 -12.33 7.30
N CYS A 108 6.23 -13.14 6.78
CA CYS A 108 6.18 -13.58 5.39
C CYS A 108 4.94 -14.45 5.11
N VAL A 109 4.61 -15.39 6.00
CA VAL A 109 3.40 -16.22 5.87
C VAL A 109 2.15 -15.34 5.80
N GLU A 110 2.00 -14.43 6.76
CA GLU A 110 0.86 -13.52 6.82
C GLU A 110 0.74 -12.68 5.55
N GLN A 111 1.84 -12.07 5.11
CA GLN A 111 1.87 -11.28 3.88
C GLN A 111 1.47 -12.08 2.65
N ILE A 112 1.99 -13.30 2.48
CA ILE A 112 1.67 -14.14 1.33
C ILE A 112 0.17 -14.50 1.31
N TYR A 113 -0.40 -14.78 2.48
CA TYR A 113 -1.84 -15.02 2.61
C TYR A 113 -2.68 -13.77 2.34
N HIS A 114 -2.25 -12.61 2.83
CA HIS A 114 -2.92 -11.34 2.56
C HIS A 114 -2.93 -11.00 1.06
N LEU A 115 -1.86 -11.34 0.34
CA LEU A 115 -1.77 -11.18 -1.12
C LEU A 115 -2.65 -12.17 -1.91
N GLY A 116 -3.23 -13.18 -1.25
CA GLY A 116 -4.23 -14.08 -1.82
C GLY A 116 -3.74 -15.51 -2.12
N ALA A 117 -2.53 -15.89 -1.70
CA ALA A 117 -2.03 -17.26 -1.86
C ALA A 117 -2.54 -18.20 -0.75
N THR A 118 -3.85 -18.16 -0.47
CA THR A 118 -4.51 -18.97 0.57
C THR A 118 -4.69 -20.44 0.19
N HIS A 119 -4.30 -20.81 -1.03
CA HIS A 119 -4.31 -22.20 -1.51
C HIS A 119 -3.13 -23.02 -0.96
N LEU A 120 -2.17 -22.41 -0.26
CA LEU A 120 -0.98 -23.07 0.30
C LEU A 120 -1.08 -23.26 1.82
N GLU A 121 -0.44 -24.31 2.33
CA GLU A 121 -0.19 -24.50 3.76
C GLU A 121 1.27 -24.10 4.05
N LEU A 122 1.46 -22.86 4.54
CA LEU A 122 2.77 -22.30 4.80
C LEU A 122 3.18 -22.54 6.25
N ILE A 123 4.36 -23.12 6.44
CA ILE A 123 4.90 -23.50 7.75
C ILE A 123 6.10 -22.60 8.03
N PRO A 124 6.00 -21.64 8.98
CA PRO A 124 7.12 -20.80 9.37
C PRO A 124 8.33 -21.64 9.78
N TYR A 125 9.49 -21.37 9.20
CA TYR A 125 10.71 -22.12 9.45
C TYR A 125 11.93 -21.19 9.60
N THR A 126 12.78 -21.51 10.56
CA THR A 126 14.05 -20.83 10.81
C THR A 126 15.16 -21.87 11.00
N PRO A 127 16.42 -21.57 10.64
CA PRO A 127 17.52 -22.52 10.79
C PRO A 127 17.53 -23.19 12.17
N TYR A 128 17.90 -24.46 12.21
CA TYR A 128 18.00 -25.28 13.43
C TYR A 128 16.68 -25.62 14.12
N THR A 129 15.52 -25.33 13.50
CA THR A 129 14.22 -25.82 13.99
C THR A 129 14.02 -27.27 13.59
N GLU A 130 13.65 -28.13 14.55
CA GLU A 130 13.31 -29.52 14.24
C GLU A 130 12.03 -29.61 13.40
N LEU A 131 12.05 -30.45 12.36
CA LEU A 131 10.89 -30.77 11.56
C LEU A 131 10.25 -32.08 12.05
N HIS A 132 9.03 -31.99 12.56
CA HIS A 132 8.27 -33.18 13.00
C HIS A 132 7.64 -33.95 11.84
N GLN A 133 7.57 -33.36 10.65
CA GLN A 133 7.03 -33.97 9.45
C GLN A 133 7.87 -33.58 8.24
N ARG A 134 8.00 -34.52 7.30
CA ARG A 134 8.67 -34.26 6.02
C ARG A 134 7.88 -33.21 5.23
N VAL A 135 8.59 -32.23 4.69
CA VAL A 135 8.08 -31.19 3.79
C VAL A 135 9.04 -31.10 2.62
N ASP A 136 8.52 -31.22 1.40
CA ASP A 136 9.33 -31.35 0.17
C ASP A 136 9.57 -30.00 -0.53
N VAL A 137 8.85 -28.95 -0.14
CA VAL A 137 8.93 -27.60 -0.72
C VAL A 137 9.34 -26.58 0.34
N ALA A 138 10.27 -25.71 0.00
CA ALA A 138 10.59 -24.51 0.78
C ALA A 138 10.47 -23.25 -0.09
N ILE A 139 9.90 -22.20 0.47
CA ILE A 139 9.84 -20.85 -0.08
C ILE A 139 10.84 -20.00 0.70
N SER A 140 11.73 -19.30 0.00
CA SER A 140 12.84 -18.57 0.60
C SER A 140 12.98 -17.15 0.03
N PRO A 141 12.99 -16.09 0.86
CA PRO A 141 13.26 -14.71 0.45
C PRO A 141 14.76 -14.37 0.45
N GLY A 142 15.62 -15.35 0.10
CA GLY A 142 17.08 -15.17 0.02
C GLY A 142 17.88 -15.95 1.06
N GLU A 143 17.21 -16.72 1.92
CA GLU A 143 17.79 -17.58 2.95
C GLU A 143 17.86 -19.06 2.50
N ALA A 144 18.15 -19.32 1.21
CA ALA A 144 18.24 -20.69 0.68
C ALA A 144 19.27 -21.56 1.45
N TRP A 145 20.31 -20.93 2.00
CA TRP A 145 21.31 -21.58 2.85
C TRP A 145 20.73 -22.18 4.15
N ALA A 146 19.56 -21.71 4.59
CA ALA A 146 18.87 -22.17 5.79
C ALA A 146 17.90 -23.33 5.52
N VAL A 147 17.69 -23.70 4.25
CA VAL A 147 16.74 -24.75 3.88
C VAL A 147 17.28 -26.12 4.36
N PRO A 148 16.45 -26.95 5.02
CA PRO A 148 16.83 -28.32 5.38
C PRO A 148 17.21 -29.16 4.17
N ALA A 149 18.26 -29.98 4.30
CA ALA A 149 18.69 -30.90 3.24
C ALA A 149 17.61 -31.91 2.80
N SER A 150 16.58 -32.14 3.63
CA SER A 150 15.44 -33.01 3.30
C SER A 150 14.45 -32.43 2.29
N VAL A 151 14.52 -31.13 2.02
CA VAL A 151 13.64 -30.43 1.07
C VAL A 151 14.12 -30.68 -0.37
N SER A 152 13.24 -31.14 -1.26
CA SER A 152 13.58 -31.42 -2.65
C SER A 152 13.40 -30.25 -3.62
N GLN A 153 12.57 -29.26 -3.28
CA GLN A 153 12.28 -28.10 -4.12
C GLN A 153 12.43 -26.80 -3.32
N ILE A 154 13.26 -25.89 -3.82
CA ILE A 154 13.44 -24.55 -3.26
C ILE A 154 12.85 -23.53 -4.24
N VAL A 155 11.91 -22.73 -3.76
CA VAL A 155 11.31 -21.60 -4.46
C VAL A 155 11.91 -20.32 -3.89
N GLU A 156 12.92 -19.78 -4.56
CA GLU A 156 13.49 -18.49 -4.19
C GLU A 156 12.64 -17.35 -4.75
N ILE A 157 12.04 -16.56 -3.86
CA ILE A 157 11.12 -15.46 -4.21
C ILE A 157 11.81 -14.08 -4.25
N GLY A 158 13.12 -14.07 -3.97
CA GLY A 158 13.91 -12.86 -3.82
C GLY A 158 13.68 -12.16 -2.47
N ARG A 159 14.58 -11.23 -2.13
CA ARG A 159 14.49 -10.46 -0.88
C ARG A 159 13.22 -9.61 -0.86
N ARG A 160 12.76 -9.28 0.35
CA ARG A 160 11.62 -8.38 0.52
C ARG A 160 11.94 -6.98 0.01
N CYS A 161 11.05 -6.47 -0.82
CA CYS A 161 11.08 -5.15 -1.44
C CYS A 161 10.52 -4.08 -0.51
N ILE A 162 10.90 -2.82 -0.69
CA ILE A 162 10.26 -1.69 -0.03
C ILE A 162 8.84 -1.53 -0.60
N ASP A 163 7.84 -1.41 0.26
CA ASP A 163 6.47 -1.15 -0.18
C ASP A 163 6.30 0.30 -0.67
N ILE A 164 5.31 0.52 -1.54
CA ILE A 164 4.98 1.84 -2.07
C ILE A 164 4.68 2.86 -0.96
N SER A 165 4.08 2.43 0.15
CA SER A 165 3.80 3.30 1.31
C SER A 165 5.06 3.92 1.90
N THR A 166 6.14 3.14 2.04
CA THR A 166 7.44 3.63 2.51
C THR A 166 8.04 4.63 1.52
N ILE A 167 7.94 4.38 0.21
CA ILE A 167 8.41 5.32 -0.81
C ILE A 167 7.67 6.66 -0.67
N VAL A 168 6.35 6.63 -0.60
CA VAL A 168 5.52 7.84 -0.42
C VAL A 168 5.93 8.60 0.85
N PHE A 169 6.12 7.88 1.96
CA PHE A 169 6.55 8.48 3.22
C PHE A 169 7.92 9.18 3.11
N VAL A 170 8.90 8.51 2.49
CA VAL A 170 10.24 9.07 2.28
C VAL A 170 10.17 10.31 1.39
N LEU A 171 9.41 10.27 0.30
CA LEU A 171 9.25 11.40 -0.62
C LEU A 171 8.61 12.61 0.08
N ILE A 172 7.52 12.41 0.82
CA ILE A 172 6.84 13.51 1.54
C ILE A 172 7.76 14.09 2.62
N THR A 173 8.36 13.24 3.44
CA THR A 173 9.22 13.67 4.56
C THR A 173 10.45 14.42 4.06
N LEU A 174 11.04 13.98 2.95
CA LEU A 174 12.14 14.66 2.30
C LEU A 174 11.70 15.82 1.41
N GLY A 175 10.42 16.16 1.33
CA GLY A 175 9.92 17.33 0.59
C GLY A 175 10.05 17.20 -0.93
N PHE A 176 9.95 15.98 -1.44
CA PHE A 176 9.96 15.65 -2.87
C PHE A 176 8.72 14.85 -3.33
N PRO A 177 7.49 15.22 -2.93
CA PRO A 177 6.27 14.48 -3.30
C PRO A 177 6.06 14.40 -4.83
N GLU A 178 6.58 15.36 -5.59
CA GLU A 178 6.49 15.38 -7.05
C GLU A 178 7.18 14.19 -7.72
N LEU A 179 8.17 13.59 -7.07
CA LEU A 179 8.89 12.43 -7.59
C LEU A 179 8.03 11.16 -7.63
N PHE A 180 6.91 11.13 -6.91
CA PHE A 180 6.01 9.99 -6.88
C PHE A 180 5.43 9.65 -8.27
N LEU A 181 5.22 10.68 -9.10
CA LEU A 181 4.66 10.52 -10.45
C LEU A 181 5.73 10.22 -11.51
N THR A 182 7.00 10.07 -11.12
CA THR A 182 8.09 9.81 -12.07
C THR A 182 8.03 8.38 -12.63
N PRO A 183 8.58 8.15 -13.84
CA PRO A 183 8.73 6.80 -14.38
C PRO A 183 9.50 5.86 -13.43
N ALA A 184 10.50 6.37 -12.70
CA ALA A 184 11.29 5.57 -11.77
C ALA A 184 10.42 4.92 -10.68
N VAL A 185 9.52 5.69 -10.05
CA VAL A 185 8.60 5.17 -9.04
C VAL A 185 7.55 4.26 -9.67
N GLN A 186 6.98 4.63 -10.81
CA GLN A 186 5.96 3.82 -11.50
C GLN A 186 6.50 2.45 -11.93
N GLU A 187 7.69 2.42 -12.53
CA GLU A 187 8.38 1.19 -12.91
C GLU A 187 8.62 0.31 -11.70
N TYR A 188 9.09 0.87 -10.59
CA TYR A 188 9.30 0.12 -9.37
C TYR A 188 7.99 -0.48 -8.83
N CYS A 189 6.94 0.32 -8.75
CA CYS A 189 5.63 -0.11 -8.27
C CYS A 189 5.04 -1.26 -9.12
N ALA A 190 5.34 -1.29 -10.42
CA ALA A 190 4.95 -2.39 -11.30
C ALA A 190 5.67 -3.72 -10.96
N THR A 191 6.86 -3.67 -10.35
CA THR A 191 7.68 -4.85 -10.01
C THR A 191 7.32 -5.49 -8.67
N ILE A 192 6.54 -4.82 -7.82
CA ILE A 192 6.18 -5.31 -6.48
C ILE A 192 4.71 -5.71 -6.39
N MET A 193 4.38 -6.47 -5.35
CA MET A 193 3.02 -6.68 -4.90
C MET A 193 2.76 -5.72 -3.73
N PRO A 194 2.06 -4.59 -3.90
CA PRO A 194 1.75 -3.70 -2.76
C PRO A 194 1.17 -4.51 -1.60
N ALA A 195 1.65 -4.31 -0.37
CA ALA A 195 1.20 -5.11 0.78
C ALA A 195 -0.33 -5.07 0.94
N ASN A 196 -0.97 -3.98 0.52
CA ASN A 196 -2.41 -3.76 0.50
C ASN A 196 -3.10 -4.15 -0.84
N TYR A 197 -2.56 -5.13 -1.59
CA TYR A 197 -3.06 -5.55 -2.92
C TYR A 197 -4.56 -5.95 -2.90
N GLY A 198 -5.06 -6.44 -1.76
CA GLY A 198 -6.46 -6.83 -1.55
C GLY A 198 -7.44 -5.67 -1.31
N THR A 199 -6.95 -4.50 -0.88
CA THR A 199 -7.77 -3.33 -0.57
C THR A 199 -7.35 -2.14 -1.43
N SER A 200 -7.87 -2.10 -2.65
CA SER A 200 -7.99 -0.89 -3.47
C SER A 200 -6.74 0.02 -3.54
N PHE A 201 -5.67 -0.45 -4.17
CA PHE A 201 -4.67 0.44 -4.78
C PHE A 201 -4.98 0.60 -6.28
N PRO A 202 -5.62 1.70 -6.72
CA PRO A 202 -6.07 1.86 -8.11
C PRO A 202 -4.94 1.93 -9.14
N TYR A 203 -3.69 2.21 -8.74
CA TYR A 203 -2.57 2.32 -9.68
C TYR A 203 -2.06 1.00 -10.27
N ALA A 204 -2.36 -0.14 -9.65
CA ALA A 204 -1.94 -1.44 -10.16
C ALA A 204 -2.95 -2.08 -11.13
N LYS A 205 -4.13 -1.46 -11.35
CA LYS A 205 -5.20 -2.04 -12.17
C LYS A 205 -5.45 -1.38 -13.52
N ASP A 206 -4.96 -0.17 -13.80
CA ASP A 206 -5.23 0.49 -15.08
C ASP A 206 -4.02 0.50 -16.01
N ARG A 207 -4.01 -0.43 -16.98
CA ARG A 207 -3.25 -0.28 -18.23
C ARG A 207 -3.76 0.90 -19.08
N ASP A 208 -4.90 1.51 -18.72
CA ASP A 208 -5.54 2.62 -19.43
C ASP A 208 -5.11 4.02 -18.96
N PHE A 209 -4.27 4.16 -17.92
CA PHE A 209 -3.78 5.47 -17.46
C PHE A 209 -2.73 6.12 -18.41
N ARG A 210 -2.53 5.54 -19.60
CA ARG A 210 -1.73 6.14 -20.68
C ARG A 210 -2.54 7.08 -21.58
N GLY A 211 -3.87 7.12 -21.45
CA GLY A 211 -4.74 7.93 -22.29
C GLY A 211 -5.01 9.31 -21.70
N GLU A 212 -4.40 10.33 -22.30
CA GLU A 212 -4.73 11.76 -22.16
C GLU A 212 -4.30 12.43 -20.84
N TYR A 213 -3.99 13.74 -20.91
CA TYR A 213 -3.42 14.60 -19.86
C TYR A 213 -1.91 14.36 -19.61
N GLY A 214 -0.98 15.05 -20.29
CA GLY A 214 -0.98 16.50 -20.56
C GLY A 214 -0.54 17.25 -19.31
N ILE A 215 0.75 17.62 -19.28
CA ILE A 215 1.39 18.75 -18.56
C ILE A 215 0.52 19.41 -17.47
N GLY A 216 0.88 19.18 -16.20
CA GLY A 216 0.35 19.90 -15.02
C GLY A 216 -0.61 19.10 -14.14
N ALA A 217 -0.13 18.08 -13.42
CA ALA A 217 -0.97 17.32 -12.50
C ALA A 217 -1.08 18.05 -11.15
N GLU A 218 -2.19 18.75 -10.92
CA GLU A 218 -2.63 19.10 -9.57
C GLU A 218 -2.80 17.81 -8.73
N GLU A 219 -2.41 17.84 -7.45
CA GLU A 219 -2.63 16.73 -6.51
C GLU A 219 -4.11 16.32 -6.56
N LYS A 220 -4.43 15.04 -6.83
CA LYS A 220 -5.83 14.59 -6.97
C LYS A 220 -6.53 14.27 -5.63
N SER A 221 -5.74 14.02 -4.58
CA SER A 221 -6.25 13.64 -3.26
C SER A 221 -5.37 14.22 -2.14
N GLY A 222 -5.99 14.74 -1.09
CA GLY A 222 -5.32 15.09 0.16
C GLY A 222 -4.97 13.84 0.97
N VAL A 223 -3.81 13.81 1.61
CA VAL A 223 -3.35 12.68 2.44
C VAL A 223 -2.94 13.20 3.81
N ILE A 224 -3.38 12.52 4.87
CA ILE A 224 -2.98 12.80 6.26
C ILE A 224 -2.59 11.47 6.90
N ALA A 225 -1.35 11.38 7.35
CA ALA A 225 -0.81 10.22 8.05
C ALA A 225 -0.73 10.49 9.56
N PHE A 226 -1.10 9.50 10.36
CA PHE A 226 -1.18 9.58 11.81
C PHE A 226 -0.74 8.25 12.45
N ALA A 227 -0.26 8.33 13.70
CA ALA A 227 0.13 7.15 14.46
C ALA A 227 -1.09 6.44 15.09
N ASN A 228 -0.86 5.31 15.76
CA ASN A 228 -1.93 4.51 16.39
C ASN A 228 -2.72 5.27 17.48
N ASP A 229 -2.09 6.27 18.11
CA ASP A 229 -2.72 7.18 19.06
C ASP A 229 -3.58 8.28 18.38
N GLY A 230 -3.70 8.23 17.05
CA GLY A 230 -4.43 9.24 16.28
C GLY A 230 -3.64 10.52 16.02
N ILE A 231 -2.39 10.63 16.49
CA ILE A 231 -1.60 11.86 16.34
C ILE A 231 -1.03 11.97 14.93
N ILE A 232 -1.34 13.09 14.27
CA ILE A 232 -0.87 13.42 12.93
C ILE A 232 0.66 13.53 12.93
N LYS A 233 1.29 12.78 12.02
CA LYS A 233 2.74 12.80 11.79
C LYS A 233 3.12 13.64 10.57
N THR A 234 2.31 13.57 9.50
CA THR A 234 2.56 14.35 8.27
C THR A 234 1.31 14.43 7.40
N TYR A 235 1.30 15.34 6.42
CA TYR A 235 0.22 15.56 5.48
C TYR A 235 0.71 16.32 4.22
N ASN A 236 -0.03 16.23 3.11
CA ASN A 236 0.24 17.06 1.92
C ASN A 236 -0.55 18.38 1.93
N GLU A 237 -0.18 19.32 1.05
CA GLU A 237 -0.83 20.63 0.98
C GLU A 237 -2.31 20.55 0.62
N LEU A 238 -2.70 19.63 -0.27
CA LEU A 238 -4.10 19.47 -0.63
C LEU A 238 -4.95 19.06 0.57
N ALA A 239 -4.45 18.21 1.48
CA ALA A 239 -5.18 17.87 2.70
C ALA A 239 -5.50 19.11 3.52
N VAL A 240 -4.52 19.99 3.73
CA VAL A 240 -4.67 21.27 4.45
C VAL A 240 -5.76 22.14 3.79
N LYS A 241 -5.73 22.25 2.46
CA LYS A 241 -6.68 23.03 1.66
C LYS A 241 -8.10 22.44 1.73
N LEU A 242 -8.23 21.11 1.71
CA LEU A 242 -9.53 20.41 1.75
C LEU A 242 -10.18 20.48 3.13
N VAL A 243 -9.42 20.34 4.22
CA VAL A 243 -9.95 20.53 5.58
C VAL A 243 -10.10 22.01 5.95
N GLY A 244 -9.50 22.90 5.17
CA GLY A 244 -9.64 24.35 5.28
C GLY A 244 -8.76 24.98 6.37
N LEU A 245 -7.64 24.34 6.71
CA LEU A 245 -6.68 24.79 7.74
C LEU A 245 -5.41 25.43 7.13
N SER A 246 -5.56 26.11 5.99
CA SER A 246 -4.44 26.73 5.27
C SER A 246 -3.60 27.64 6.17
N GLY A 247 -2.30 27.36 6.29
CA GLY A 247 -1.38 28.11 7.15
C GLY A 247 -1.30 27.61 8.59
N GLU A 248 -2.07 26.59 8.98
CA GLU A 248 -1.97 25.95 10.29
C GLU A 248 -1.14 24.67 10.25
N ARG A 249 -0.36 24.45 11.31
CA ARG A 249 0.33 23.18 11.53
C ARG A 249 -0.65 22.16 12.11
N MET A 250 -0.87 21.05 11.40
CA MET A 250 -1.71 19.93 11.89
C MET A 250 -0.89 18.84 12.59
N GLU A 251 0.43 18.80 12.41
CA GLU A 251 1.31 17.81 13.06
C GLU A 251 1.20 17.93 14.59
N GLY A 252 1.17 16.78 15.27
CA GLY A 252 1.01 16.72 16.72
C GLY A 252 -0.43 16.89 17.22
N ARG A 253 -1.39 17.28 16.36
CA ARG A 253 -2.82 17.26 16.67
C ARG A 253 -3.39 15.85 16.48
N HIS A 254 -4.51 15.55 17.14
CA HIS A 254 -5.25 14.32 16.88
C HIS A 254 -6.02 14.42 15.54
N MET A 255 -6.07 13.34 14.76
CA MET A 255 -6.59 13.36 13.38
C MET A 255 -8.08 13.68 13.27
N LEU A 256 -8.85 13.46 14.33
CA LEU A 256 -10.26 13.86 14.37
C LEU A 256 -10.44 15.38 14.63
N ASP A 257 -9.46 16.04 15.24
CA ASP A 257 -9.58 17.44 15.66
C ASP A 257 -9.54 18.41 14.49
N ILE A 258 -9.01 17.97 13.34
CA ILE A 258 -8.97 18.76 12.10
C ILE A 258 -10.36 18.92 11.45
N PHE A 259 -11.35 18.15 11.90
CA PHE A 259 -12.73 18.23 11.41
C PHE A 259 -13.57 19.03 12.40
N ASP A 260 -14.26 20.07 11.94
CA ASP A 260 -14.98 20.99 12.85
C ASP A 260 -16.28 20.39 13.43
N SER A 261 -16.84 19.35 12.82
CA SER A 261 -18.15 18.79 13.16
C SER A 261 -18.05 17.50 13.99
N ALA A 262 -18.71 17.46 15.15
CA ALA A 262 -18.81 16.26 15.99
C ALA A 262 -19.39 15.05 15.24
N ALA A 263 -20.40 15.26 14.38
CA ALA A 263 -20.99 14.20 13.58
C ALA A 263 -20.01 13.64 12.52
N VAL A 264 -19.12 14.48 11.99
CA VAL A 264 -18.08 14.04 11.05
C VAL A 264 -17.02 13.23 11.80
N ARG A 265 -16.59 13.68 12.99
CA ARG A 265 -15.64 12.96 13.84
C ARG A 265 -16.16 11.58 14.20
N GLU A 266 -17.39 11.50 14.67
CA GLU A 266 -18.05 10.23 15.00
C GLU A 266 -18.19 9.33 13.77
N SER A 267 -18.52 9.90 12.61
CA SER A 267 -18.61 9.13 11.36
C SER A 267 -17.26 8.52 10.98
N ILE A 268 -16.16 9.27 11.08
CA ILE A 268 -14.80 8.80 10.76
C ILE A 268 -14.31 7.79 11.80
N GLN A 269 -14.55 8.03 13.09
CA GLN A 269 -14.16 7.13 14.17
C GLN A 269 -14.82 5.75 14.03
N ASN A 270 -16.04 5.70 13.51
CA ASN A 270 -16.79 4.47 13.27
C ASN A 270 -16.56 3.87 11.86
N MET A 271 -15.57 4.36 11.10
CA MET A 271 -15.21 3.76 9.81
C MET A 271 -14.41 2.48 10.01
N LYS A 272 -14.70 1.48 9.18
CA LYS A 272 -13.81 0.32 9.05
C LYS A 272 -12.65 0.66 8.12
N PRO A 273 -11.46 0.05 8.30
CA PRO A 273 -10.35 0.19 7.36
C PRO A 273 -10.77 -0.12 5.90
N GLY A 274 -10.25 0.65 4.95
CA GLY A 274 -10.59 0.60 3.52
C GLY A 274 -11.94 1.24 3.15
N GLN A 275 -12.79 1.60 4.11
CA GLN A 275 -14.11 2.17 3.84
C GLN A 275 -13.97 3.59 3.28
N LYS A 276 -14.71 3.90 2.21
CA LYS A 276 -14.89 5.26 1.67
C LYS A 276 -16.24 5.81 2.13
N ARG A 277 -16.28 7.03 2.66
CA ARG A 277 -17.51 7.73 3.08
C ARG A 277 -17.52 9.16 2.56
N LYS A 278 -18.71 9.67 2.28
CA LYS A 278 -18.92 11.09 2.01
C LYS A 278 -19.09 11.83 3.35
N ILE A 279 -18.34 12.90 3.55
CA ILE A 279 -18.43 13.80 4.69
C ILE A 279 -18.53 15.25 4.19
N THR A 280 -19.05 16.14 5.02
CA THR A 280 -19.10 17.57 4.70
C THR A 280 -18.22 18.32 5.69
N VAL A 281 -17.18 18.99 5.17
CA VAL A 281 -16.23 19.78 5.95
C VAL A 281 -16.30 21.21 5.44
N ARG A 282 -16.59 22.18 6.32
CA ARG A 282 -16.67 23.61 5.97
C ARG A 282 -17.50 23.90 4.70
N LYS A 283 -18.66 23.24 4.58
CA LYS A 283 -19.61 23.32 3.43
C LYS A 283 -19.10 22.71 2.11
N LYS A 284 -17.98 22.00 2.14
CA LYS A 284 -17.48 21.22 1.00
C LYS A 284 -17.72 19.74 1.26
N ASP A 285 -18.25 19.08 0.24
CA ASP A 285 -18.42 17.63 0.27
C ASP A 285 -17.11 16.96 -0.14
N LEU A 286 -16.62 16.08 0.73
CA LEU A 286 -15.40 15.31 0.53
C LEU A 286 -15.71 13.83 0.65
N TYR A 287 -14.99 13.01 -0.11
CA TYR A 287 -14.84 11.61 0.24
C TYR A 287 -13.64 11.44 1.16
N VAL A 288 -13.87 10.80 2.30
CA VAL A 288 -12.83 10.33 3.20
C VAL A 288 -12.69 8.81 3.06
N ARG A 289 -11.47 8.31 2.97
CA ARG A 289 -11.17 6.89 3.13
C ARG A 289 -10.18 6.71 4.26
N LEU A 290 -10.49 5.81 5.17
CA LEU A 290 -9.64 5.45 6.30
C LEU A 290 -8.85 4.19 5.96
N ASN A 291 -7.54 4.24 6.05
CA ASN A 291 -6.68 3.07 5.94
C ASN A 291 -5.96 2.90 7.28
N MET A 292 -6.26 1.80 7.96
CA MET A 292 -5.58 1.40 9.19
C MET A 292 -5.07 -0.03 9.04
N GLU A 293 -3.86 -0.30 9.50
CA GLU A 293 -3.32 -1.65 9.60
C GLU A 293 -3.41 -2.11 11.07
N HIS A 294 -3.74 -3.39 11.30
CA HIS A 294 -3.80 -3.97 12.64
C HIS A 294 -2.39 -4.39 13.13
N GLU A 295 -1.98 -3.78 14.24
CA GLU A 295 -0.84 -3.99 15.16
C GLU A 295 0.33 -4.96 14.81
N ALA A 296 1.55 -4.39 14.79
CA ALA A 296 2.56 -4.63 15.83
C ALA A 296 3.35 -3.33 16.11
N SER A 297 3.70 -3.12 17.38
CA SER A 297 4.49 -2.04 17.99
C SER A 297 5.31 -1.09 17.08
N ASP A 298 5.02 0.21 17.19
CA ASP A 298 5.85 1.39 16.83
C ASP A 298 6.10 1.75 15.33
N GLY A 299 5.42 1.12 14.37
CA GLY A 299 5.66 1.39 12.93
C GLY A 299 4.46 1.59 12.00
N VAL A 300 3.22 1.70 12.51
CA VAL A 300 2.02 1.71 11.65
C VAL A 300 1.76 3.09 11.02
N LEU A 301 1.71 3.17 9.69
CA LEU A 301 1.27 4.37 8.97
C LEU A 301 -0.26 4.29 8.73
N ASN A 302 -1.05 4.66 9.73
CA ASN A 302 -2.47 4.92 9.50
C ASN A 302 -2.59 6.19 8.67
N TYR A 303 -3.44 6.20 7.64
CA TYR A 303 -3.66 7.41 6.86
C TYR A 303 -5.08 7.53 6.35
N ILE A 304 -5.54 8.77 6.28
CA ILE A 304 -6.77 9.12 5.59
C ILE A 304 -6.46 9.78 4.25
N THR A 305 -7.28 9.46 3.24
CA THR A 305 -7.29 10.20 1.97
C THR A 305 -8.57 11.02 1.87
N LEU A 306 -8.44 12.27 1.44
CA LEU A 306 -9.50 13.22 1.23
C LEU A 306 -9.60 13.56 -0.26
N GLU A 307 -10.78 13.40 -0.85
CA GLU A 307 -11.03 13.72 -2.27
C GLU A 307 -12.22 14.67 -2.37
N PRO A 308 -12.15 15.75 -3.18
CA PRO A 308 -13.34 16.55 -3.45
C PRO A 308 -14.40 15.69 -4.14
N VAL A 309 -15.65 15.83 -3.72
CA VAL A 309 -16.78 15.23 -4.46
C VAL A 309 -16.98 16.07 -5.73
N PRO A 310 -16.94 15.47 -6.94
CA PRO A 310 -17.17 16.22 -8.17
C PRO A 310 -18.56 16.85 -8.15
N GLU A 311 -18.64 18.16 -8.37
CA GLU A 311 -19.92 18.81 -8.62
C GLU A 311 -20.44 18.34 -9.98
N LEU A 312 -21.49 17.53 -9.98
CA LEU A 312 -22.24 17.25 -11.20
C LEU A 312 -22.78 18.60 -11.70
N PRO A 313 -22.52 19.01 -12.96
CA PRO A 313 -23.08 20.24 -13.47
C PRO A 313 -24.60 20.17 -13.31
N SER A 314 -25.13 21.11 -12.52
CA SER A 314 -26.57 21.24 -12.31
C SER A 314 -27.21 21.28 -13.70
N ARG A 315 -28.02 20.27 -14.04
CA ARG A 315 -28.94 20.39 -15.18
C ARG A 315 -29.76 21.64 -14.90
N GLY A 316 -29.41 22.73 -15.58
CA GLY A 316 -30.12 23.99 -15.48
C GLY A 316 -31.61 23.70 -15.63
N LYS A 317 -32.42 24.35 -14.80
CA LYS A 317 -33.88 24.38 -14.93
C LYS A 317 -34.22 24.71 -16.38
N ARG A 318 -34.47 23.68 -17.21
CA ARG A 318 -35.20 23.85 -18.47
C ARG A 318 -36.63 24.14 -18.04
N THR A 319 -36.98 25.40 -18.12
CA THR A 319 -38.35 25.88 -18.22
C THR A 319 -39.15 24.92 -19.09
N LEU A 320 -40.24 24.37 -18.55
CA LEU A 320 -41.29 23.71 -19.35
C LEU A 320 -41.92 24.77 -20.26
N GLY A 321 -41.27 25.03 -21.38
CA GLY A 321 -41.77 25.81 -22.50
C GLY A 321 -42.44 24.89 -23.50
N ARG A 322 -43.69 25.22 -23.82
CA ARG A 322 -44.62 24.58 -24.76
C ARG A 322 -43.97 23.96 -26.00
N GLY A 323 -44.32 22.69 -26.23
CA GLY A 323 -44.70 22.11 -27.53
C GLY A 323 -43.68 22.12 -28.66
N TYR A 324 -43.06 20.97 -28.91
CA TYR A 324 -42.85 20.47 -30.27
C TYR A 324 -43.07 18.95 -30.29
N THR A 325 -44.07 18.54 -31.07
CA THR A 325 -44.49 17.16 -31.34
C THR A 325 -43.41 16.41 -32.11
N ALA A 326 -42.95 15.27 -31.60
CA ALA A 326 -42.10 14.37 -32.37
C ALA A 326 -42.93 13.69 -33.48
N LYS A 327 -42.61 13.98 -34.74
CA LYS A 327 -43.01 13.14 -35.88
C LYS A 327 -42.02 11.96 -35.96
N TYR A 328 -42.58 10.79 -36.30
CA TYR A 328 -41.93 9.51 -36.64
C TYR A 328 -41.80 8.47 -35.51
N TYR A 329 -42.66 7.46 -35.63
CA TYR A 329 -42.58 6.15 -35.00
C TYR A 329 -41.61 5.26 -35.78
N PHE A 330 -40.83 4.41 -35.09
CA PHE A 330 -40.22 3.22 -35.69
C PHE A 330 -40.61 1.98 -34.88
N SER A 331 -41.46 1.19 -35.51
CA SER A 331 -41.90 -0.15 -35.15
C SER A 331 -40.85 -1.20 -35.53
N SER A 332 -40.70 -2.20 -34.65
CA SER A 332 -40.35 -3.62 -34.92
C SER A 332 -39.29 -3.93 -35.99
N HIS A 333 -38.18 -4.51 -35.56
CA HIS A 333 -37.40 -5.46 -36.37
C HIS A 333 -37.38 -6.83 -35.69
N LYS A 334 -38.07 -7.77 -36.32
CA LYS A 334 -37.95 -9.21 -36.14
C LYS A 334 -36.55 -9.65 -36.58
N ARG A 335 -35.95 -10.60 -35.88
CA ARG A 335 -35.08 -11.62 -36.49
C ARG A 335 -35.53 -12.99 -36.05
N ASP A 336 -35.60 -13.85 -37.05
CA ASP A 336 -36.19 -15.18 -37.04
C ASP A 336 -35.37 -16.18 -36.21
N CYS A 337 -36.03 -16.90 -35.31
CA CYS A 337 -35.63 -18.24 -34.91
C CYS A 337 -36.78 -19.19 -35.23
N ALA A 338 -36.53 -20.06 -36.22
CA ALA A 338 -37.47 -21.06 -36.68
C ALA A 338 -37.45 -22.29 -35.76
N TYR A 339 -38.65 -22.72 -35.35
CA TYR A 339 -39.12 -24.09 -35.06
C TYR A 339 -38.22 -25.05 -34.25
N PHE A 340 -38.66 -25.37 -33.03
CA PHE A 340 -39.25 -26.69 -32.72
C PHE A 340 -39.92 -26.65 -31.33
N CYS A 341 -41.23 -26.89 -31.31
CA CYS A 341 -42.03 -27.27 -30.14
C CYS A 341 -42.38 -28.75 -30.34
N PRO A 342 -42.48 -29.59 -29.29
CA PRO A 342 -43.84 -29.82 -28.82
C PRO A 342 -43.99 -30.15 -27.31
N ARG A 343 -45.16 -29.72 -26.79
CA ARG A 343 -45.95 -30.19 -25.62
C ARG A 343 -45.55 -29.63 -24.25
N ARG A 344 -46.34 -28.74 -23.64
CA ARG A 344 -47.73 -28.83 -23.10
C ARG A 344 -47.78 -29.42 -21.69
N ASP A 345 -48.41 -28.62 -20.81
CA ASP A 345 -49.17 -28.98 -19.60
C ASP A 345 -48.38 -29.19 -18.29
N GLN A 346 -48.26 -28.14 -17.45
CA GLN A 346 -48.96 -28.01 -16.14
C GLN A 346 -48.42 -26.85 -15.25
N PRO A 347 -49.25 -26.30 -14.33
CA PRO A 347 -48.94 -25.09 -13.55
C PRO A 347 -48.24 -25.39 -12.21
N CYS A 348 -47.30 -24.53 -11.81
CA CYS A 348 -46.81 -24.52 -10.43
C CYS A 348 -47.83 -23.81 -9.51
N LEU A 349 -48.36 -24.58 -8.55
CA LEU A 349 -49.02 -24.08 -7.35
C LEU A 349 -48.11 -24.38 -6.15
N HIS A 350 -48.04 -23.37 -5.27
CA HIS A 350 -47.28 -23.18 -4.03
C HIS A 350 -45.79 -22.78 -4.16
#